data_AF-A0A381E6Z1-F1
#
_entry.id   AF-A0A381E6Z1-F1
#
_cell.length_a   1.000
_cell.length_b   1.000
_cell.length_c   1.000
_cell.angle_alpha   90.00
_cell.angle_beta   90.00
_cell.angle_gamma   90.00
#
_symmetry.space_group_name_H-M   'P 1'
#
loop_
_entity.id
_entity.type
_entity.pdbx_description
1 polymer ?
#
loop_
_entity_poly.entity_id
_entity_poly.type
_entity_poly.pdbx_seq_one_letter_code
_entity_poly.pdbx_strand_id
1 'polypeptide(L)'
;MLLHLAPVWYALFSPIYRFFNWYRIDYALTDKRLYFTAGLVELDVTSAELPEIQNLHVYVGLMETLFKRGTIRFCNTNALCFVEKPYEVYKQIQQTAMDITTDRQFPNQLRPQENPGYQTRYKP
;
A
#
# COMPACT_ATOMS: atom_id res chain seq x y z
N MET A 1 -10.99 42.61 14.57
CA MET A 1 -9.64 42.80 13.99
C MET A 1 -9.02 41.54 13.40
N LEU A 2 -9.26 40.29 13.81
CA LEU A 2 -8.49 39.14 13.26
C LEU A 2 -8.80 38.71 11.81
N LEU A 3 -9.93 39.13 11.22
CA LEU A 3 -10.32 38.69 9.86
C LEU A 3 -9.37 39.17 8.74
N HIS A 4 -8.67 40.29 8.90
CA HIS A 4 -7.70 40.76 7.88
C HIS A 4 -6.42 39.91 7.82
N LEU A 5 -6.12 39.15 8.88
CA LEU A 5 -5.01 38.20 8.92
C LEU A 5 -5.41 36.81 8.38
N ALA A 6 -6.66 36.59 8.00
CA ALA A 6 -7.12 35.34 7.37
C ALA A 6 -6.19 34.83 6.24
N PRO A 7 -5.70 35.66 5.30
CA PRO A 7 -4.74 35.20 4.29
C PRO A 7 -3.39 34.76 4.86
N VAL A 8 -2.93 35.38 5.95
CA VAL A 8 -1.66 35.01 6.63
C VAL A 8 -1.82 33.68 7.35
N TRP A 9 -2.93 33.49 8.07
CA TRP A 9 -3.24 32.23 8.73
C TRP A 9 -3.39 31.10 7.70
N TYR A 10 -4.07 31.34 6.57
CA TYR A 10 -4.17 30.36 5.50
C TYR A 10 -2.79 29.98 4.93
N ALA A 11 -1.92 30.96 4.71
CA ALA A 11 -0.55 30.73 4.24
C ALA A 11 0.30 29.93 5.24
N LEU A 12 0.10 30.12 6.54
CA LEU A 12 0.78 29.37 7.60
C LEU A 12 0.24 27.95 7.78
N PHE A 13 -1.08 27.78 7.80
CA PHE A 13 -1.72 26.49 8.07
C PHE A 13 -1.77 25.58 6.85
N SER A 14 -1.84 26.11 5.63
CA SER A 14 -1.88 25.28 4.41
C SER A 14 -0.67 24.33 4.25
N PRO A 15 0.60 24.74 4.44
CA PRO A 15 1.72 23.79 4.37
C PRO A 15 1.72 22.79 5.53
N ILE A 16 1.34 23.24 6.73
CA ILE A 16 1.24 22.37 7.92
C ILE A 16 0.18 21.28 7.70
N TYR A 17 -0.99 21.68 7.22
CA TYR A 17 -2.07 20.76 6.87
C TYR A 17 -1.64 19.77 5.79
N ARG A 18 -0.98 20.23 4.71
CA ARG A 18 -0.46 19.36 3.66
C ARG A 18 0.58 18.37 4.19
N PHE A 19 1.43 18.78 5.13
CA PHE A 19 2.41 17.91 5.77
C PHE A 19 1.75 16.80 6.60
N PHE A 20 0.71 17.11 7.37
CA PHE A 20 -0.02 16.08 8.13
C PHE A 20 -0.87 15.17 7.23
N ASN A 21 -1.51 15.73 6.20
CA ASN A 21 -2.27 14.96 5.21
C ASN A 21 -1.37 13.97 4.47
N TRP A 22 -0.12 14.37 4.21
CA TRP A 22 0.89 13.51 3.60
C TRP A 22 1.33 12.34 4.51
N TYR A 23 1.25 12.51 5.83
CA TYR A 23 1.75 11.53 6.80
C TYR A 23 0.78 10.37 7.10
N ARG A 24 -0.54 10.57 6.90
CA ARG A 24 -1.59 9.59 7.21
C ARG A 24 -2.10 8.88 5.95
N ILE A 25 -1.57 7.69 5.71
CA ILE A 25 -2.08 6.75 4.70
C ILE A 25 -2.23 5.40 5.40
N ASP A 26 -3.46 4.91 5.45
CA ASP A 26 -3.80 3.62 6.06
C ASP A 26 -4.09 2.61 4.95
N TYR A 27 -3.56 1.40 5.10
CA TYR A 27 -3.80 0.30 4.18
C TYR A 27 -4.39 -0.88 4.95
N ALA A 28 -5.35 -1.57 4.34
CA ALA A 28 -5.91 -2.80 4.86
C ALA A 28 -5.81 -3.88 3.79
N LEU A 29 -4.96 -4.87 4.04
CA LEU A 29 -4.81 -6.06 3.21
C LEU A 29 -5.81 -7.13 3.68
N THR A 30 -6.69 -7.57 2.79
CA THR A 30 -7.65 -8.67 3.01
C THR A 30 -7.32 -9.82 2.05
N ASP A 31 -7.90 -11.00 2.25
CA ASP A 31 -7.70 -12.20 1.40
C ASP A 31 -8.22 -12.07 -0.04
N LYS A 32 -8.87 -10.97 -0.41
CA LYS A 32 -9.48 -10.77 -1.75
C LYS A 32 -9.18 -9.41 -2.36
N ARG A 33 -9.16 -8.39 -1.50
CA ARG A 33 -8.98 -6.99 -1.90
C ARG A 33 -7.96 -6.32 -1.01
N LEU A 34 -7.26 -5.40 -1.62
CA LEU A 34 -6.35 -4.51 -0.94
C LEU A 34 -7.00 -3.13 -0.94
N TYR A 35 -7.28 -2.63 0.25
CA TYR A 35 -7.91 -1.34 0.49
C TYR A 35 -6.87 -0.32 0.87
N PHE A 36 -7.02 0.87 0.31
CA PHE A 36 -6.13 1.98 0.53
C PHE A 36 -6.94 3.21 0.83
N THR A 37 -6.62 3.85 1.95
CA THR A 37 -7.27 5.09 2.35
C THR A 37 -6.21 6.17 2.42
N ALA A 38 -6.37 7.20 1.59
CA ALA A 38 -5.51 8.38 1.62
C ALA A 38 -6.36 9.61 1.91
N GLY A 39 -5.88 10.48 2.80
CA GLY A 39 -6.51 11.76 3.09
C GLY A 39 -6.93 11.93 4.56
N LEU A 40 -6.90 13.18 5.02
CA LEU A 40 -7.18 13.58 6.40
C LEU A 40 -8.64 14.04 6.60
N VAL A 41 -9.28 14.52 5.53
CA VAL A 41 -10.66 15.07 5.55
C VAL A 41 -11.51 14.45 4.45
N GLU A 42 -10.97 14.32 3.24
CA GLU A 42 -11.56 13.57 2.14
C GLU A 42 -10.84 12.23 2.07
N LEU A 43 -11.53 11.15 2.49
CA LEU A 43 -10.98 9.80 2.50
C LEU A 43 -11.16 9.19 1.11
N ASP A 44 -10.12 9.21 0.30
CA ASP A 44 -10.11 8.47 -0.96
C ASP A 44 -9.88 6.99 -0.66
N VAL A 45 -10.96 6.20 -0.75
CA VAL A 45 -10.94 4.75 -0.59
C VAL A 45 -10.82 4.09 -1.96
N THR A 46 -9.62 3.66 -2.32
CA THR A 46 -9.39 2.86 -3.53
C THR A 46 -9.26 1.40 -3.15
N SER A 47 -9.93 0.51 -3.88
CA SER A 47 -9.78 -0.94 -3.71
C SER A 47 -9.26 -1.58 -4.99
N ALA A 48 -8.22 -2.40 -4.87
CA ALA A 48 -7.73 -3.24 -5.96
C ALA A 48 -7.93 -4.73 -5.61
N GLU A 49 -8.31 -5.54 -6.60
CA GLU A 49 -8.40 -6.99 -6.42
C GLU A 49 -7.01 -7.60 -6.50
N LEU A 50 -6.65 -8.40 -5.48
CA LEU A 50 -5.33 -9.03 -5.37
C LEU A 50 -4.90 -9.90 -6.56
N PRO A 51 -5.77 -10.76 -7.15
CA PRO A 51 -5.37 -11.59 -8.28
C PRO A 51 -5.14 -10.79 -9.57
N GLU A 52 -5.59 -9.53 -9.64
CA GLU A 52 -5.39 -8.65 -10.80
C GLU A 52 -4.19 -7.72 -10.65
N ILE A 53 -3.44 -7.80 -9.53
CA ILE A 53 -2.25 -6.98 -9.31
C ILE A 53 -1.16 -7.39 -10.30
N GLN A 54 -0.99 -6.59 -11.35
CA GLN A 54 0.09 -6.71 -12.34
C GLN A 54 1.13 -5.60 -12.13
N ASN A 55 2.39 -5.92 -12.40
CA ASN A 55 3.52 -4.97 -12.37
C ASN A 55 3.66 -4.24 -11.03
N LEU A 56 3.81 -4.99 -9.94
CA LEU A 56 4.07 -4.44 -8.61
C LEU A 56 5.52 -3.91 -8.54
N HIS A 57 5.69 -2.62 -8.26
CA HIS A 57 7.00 -1.98 -8.14
C HIS A 57 7.10 -1.14 -6.87
N VAL A 58 8.24 -1.22 -6.18
CA VAL A 58 8.55 -0.36 -5.03
C VAL A 58 9.46 0.77 -5.48
N TYR A 59 9.05 2.00 -5.21
CA TYR A 59 9.85 3.20 -5.38
C TYR A 59 10.20 3.76 -4.00
N VAL A 60 11.49 3.95 -3.74
CA VAL A 60 11.99 4.59 -2.51
C VAL A 60 13.00 5.64 -2.91
N GLY A 61 12.60 6.91 -2.80
CA GLY A 61 13.47 8.06 -2.93
C GLY A 61 14.26 8.37 -1.65
N LEU A 62 15.11 9.40 -1.72
CA LEU A 62 15.98 9.80 -0.60
C LEU A 62 15.19 10.23 0.64
N MET A 63 14.16 11.07 0.47
CA MET A 63 13.32 11.53 1.58
C MET A 63 12.51 10.38 2.18
N GLU A 64 11.99 9.49 1.35
CA GLU A 64 11.21 8.33 1.76
C GLU A 64 12.08 7.35 2.58
N THR A 65 13.33 7.15 2.17
CA THR A 65 14.32 6.33 2.90
C THR A 65 14.56 6.87 4.31
N LEU A 66 14.70 8.19 4.46
CA LEU A 66 14.91 8.84 5.76
C LEU A 66 13.74 8.58 6.72
N PHE A 67 12.52 8.58 6.20
CA PHE A 67 11.31 8.28 6.98
C PHE A 67 10.96 6.80 7.03
N LYS A 68 11.81 5.90 6.50
CA LYS A 68 11.55 4.45 6.35
C LYS A 68 10.22 4.15 5.64
N ARG A 69 9.84 5.02 4.72
CA ARG A 69 8.62 4.93 3.92
C ARG A 69 8.96 4.71 2.46
N GLY A 70 7.96 4.39 1.66
CA GLY A 70 8.12 4.31 0.21
C GLY A 70 6.78 4.26 -0.49
N THR A 71 6.83 4.24 -1.81
CA THR A 71 5.65 4.24 -2.67
C THR A 71 5.59 2.92 -3.44
N ILE A 72 4.48 2.19 -3.32
CA ILE A 72 4.23 0.94 -4.05
C ILE A 72 3.29 1.23 -5.21
N ARG A 73 3.73 0.99 -6.45
CA ARG A 73 2.89 1.16 -7.65
C ARG A 73 2.41 -0.19 -8.15
N PHE A 74 1.17 -0.24 -8.59
CA PHE A 74 0.54 -1.43 -9.13
C PHE A 74 -0.47 -1.04 -10.22
N CYS A 75 -0.69 -1.92 -11.20
CA CYS A 75 -1.69 -1.73 -12.25
C CYS A 75 -1.59 -0.39 -13.00
N ASN A 76 -0.40 0.05 -13.44
CA ASN A 76 -0.10 1.27 -14.23
C ASN A 76 -0.60 2.65 -13.72
N THR A 77 -1.76 2.75 -13.08
CA THR A 77 -2.44 3.97 -12.62
C THR A 77 -2.50 4.06 -11.11
N ASN A 78 -2.46 2.94 -10.39
CA ASN A 78 -2.63 2.94 -8.94
C ASN A 78 -1.29 2.97 -8.21
N ALA A 79 -1.22 3.75 -7.14
CA ALA A 79 -0.04 3.87 -6.31
C ALA A 79 -0.43 4.02 -4.84
N LEU A 80 0.18 3.24 -3.97
CA LEU A 80 0.18 3.50 -2.54
C LEU A 80 1.41 4.32 -2.18
N CYS A 81 1.17 5.57 -1.81
CA CYS A 81 2.25 6.45 -1.44
C CYS A 81 2.56 6.32 0.07
N PHE A 82 3.81 6.56 0.45
CA PHE A 82 4.25 6.70 1.85
C PHE A 82 3.90 5.54 2.80
N VAL A 83 3.93 4.32 2.27
CA VAL A 83 3.81 3.06 3.01
C VAL A 83 4.94 2.98 4.02
N GLU A 84 4.64 2.65 5.27
CA GLU A 84 5.67 2.30 6.24
C GLU A 84 6.28 0.93 5.89
N LYS A 85 7.61 0.81 5.94
CA LYS A 85 8.35 -0.41 5.58
C LYS A 85 7.91 -1.00 4.22
N PRO A 86 8.11 -0.25 3.13
CA PRO A 86 7.54 -0.57 1.81
C PRO A 86 7.94 -1.95 1.28
N TYR A 87 9.15 -2.43 1.61
CA TYR A 87 9.64 -3.76 1.19
C TYR A 87 8.93 -4.92 1.89
N GLU A 88 8.60 -4.77 3.18
CA GLU A 88 7.88 -5.81 3.93
C GLU A 88 6.44 -5.92 3.40
N VAL A 89 5.79 -4.78 3.21
CA VAL A 89 4.42 -4.72 2.66
C VAL A 89 4.38 -5.24 1.24
N TYR A 90 5.36 -4.88 0.40
CA TYR A 90 5.49 -5.43 -0.95
C TYR A 90 5.55 -6.96 -0.93
N LYS A 91 6.39 -7.54 -0.05
CA LYS A 91 6.52 -9.00 0.06
C LYS A 91 5.21 -9.64 0.51
N GLN A 92 4.51 -9.05 1.47
CA GLN A 92 3.21 -9.54 1.93
C GLN A 92 2.15 -9.51 0.83
N ILE A 93 2.06 -8.41 0.07
CA ILE A 93 1.12 -8.28 -1.06
C ILE A 93 1.44 -9.34 -2.12
N GLN A 94 2.71 -9.49 -2.49
CA GLN A 94 3.13 -10.45 -3.51
C GLN A 94 2.83 -11.90 -3.09
N GLN A 95 3.13 -12.25 -1.84
CA GLN A 95 2.87 -13.59 -1.30
C GLN A 95 1.37 -13.88 -1.26
N THR A 96 0.57 -12.94 -0.74
CA THR A 96 -0.90 -13.07 -0.67
C THR A 96 -1.52 -13.22 -2.07
N ALA A 97 -1.09 -12.41 -3.04
CA ALA A 97 -1.58 -12.51 -4.41
C ALA A 97 -1.23 -13.87 -5.07
N MET A 98 -0.02 -14.38 -4.80
CA MET A 98 0.43 -15.68 -5.29
C MET A 98 -0.34 -16.84 -4.63
N ASP A 99 -0.60 -16.76 -3.33
CA ASP A 99 -1.37 -17.76 -2.59
C ASP A 99 -2.81 -17.82 -3.10
N ILE A 100 -3.47 -16.68 -3.31
CA ILE A 100 -4.82 -16.60 -3.88
C ILE A 100 -4.87 -17.18 -5.30
N THR A 101 -3.87 -16.84 -6.13
CA THR A 101 -3.81 -17.33 -7.51
C THR A 101 -3.61 -18.84 -7.53
N THR A 102 -2.74 -19.36 -6.65
CA THR A 102 -2.49 -20.78 -6.49
C THR A 102 -3.74 -21.51 -6.00
N ASP A 103 -4.45 -20.97 -5.01
CA ASP A 103 -5.70 -21.55 -4.48
C ASP A 103 -6.83 -21.51 -5.52
N ARG A 104 -6.85 -20.52 -6.41
CA ARG A 104 -7.79 -20.49 -7.55
C ARG A 104 -7.50 -21.57 -8.59
N GLN A 105 -6.22 -21.83 -8.86
CA GLN A 105 -5.79 -22.85 -9.81
C GLN A 105 -5.90 -24.27 -9.22
N PHE A 106 -5.61 -24.41 -7.92
CA PHE A 106 -5.60 -25.64 -7.16
C PHE A 106 -6.33 -25.41 -5.83
N PRO A 107 -7.68 -25.51 -5.80
CA PRO A 107 -8.44 -25.34 -4.56
C PRO A 107 -7.90 -26.28 -3.49
N ASN A 108 -7.88 -25.86 -2.21
CA ASN A 108 -7.17 -26.55 -1.12
C ASN A 108 -7.46 -28.07 -1.01
N GLN A 109 -8.63 -28.55 -1.46
CA GLN A 109 -8.97 -29.98 -1.52
C GLN A 109 -8.20 -30.78 -2.59
N LEU A 110 -7.66 -30.11 -3.61
CA LEU A 110 -6.87 -30.67 -4.71
C LEU A 110 -5.38 -30.30 -4.58
N ARG A 111 -4.95 -29.67 -3.48
CA ARG A 111 -3.56 -29.25 -3.28
C ARG A 111 -2.70 -30.50 -2.98
N PRO A 112 -1.67 -30.80 -3.77
CA PRO A 112 -0.72 -31.85 -3.42
C PRO A 112 -0.02 -31.50 -2.10
N GLN A 113 0.26 -32.50 -1.25
CA GLN A 113 0.87 -32.27 0.08
C GLN A 113 2.27 -31.65 0.00
N GLU A 114 2.98 -31.87 -1.10
CA GLU A 114 4.28 -31.26 -1.37
C GLU A 114 4.16 -30.36 -2.59
N ASN A 115 4.72 -29.14 -2.49
CA ASN A 115 4.82 -28.21 -3.61
C ASN A 115 6.16 -28.45 -4.32
N PRO A 116 6.20 -29.16 -5.48
CA PRO A 116 7.44 -29.40 -6.18
C PRO A 116 7.99 -28.13 -6.86
N GLY A 117 7.20 -27.06 -6.96
CA GLY A 117 7.51 -25.88 -7.76
C GLY A 117 8.50 -24.91 -7.13
N TYR A 118 8.39 -24.65 -5.82
CA TYR A 118 9.26 -23.69 -5.14
C TYR A 118 9.83 -24.30 -3.86
N GLN A 119 11.16 -24.45 -3.80
CA GLN A 119 11.90 -24.87 -2.61
C GLN A 119 11.92 -23.75 -1.53
N THR A 120 10.75 -23.37 -1.03
CA THR A 120 10.66 -22.39 0.05
C THR A 120 10.59 -23.14 1.40
N ARG A 121 11.64 -22.99 2.21
CA ARG A 121 11.63 -23.45 3.60
C ARG A 121 10.90 -22.41 4.43
N TYR A 122 9.70 -22.73 4.92
CA TYR A 122 9.08 -21.98 6.00
C TYR A 122 9.94 -22.19 7.26
N LYS A 123 10.47 -21.09 7.81
CA LYS A 123 11.06 -21.14 9.16
C LYS A 123 9.89 -21.12 10.16
N PRO A 124 9.83 -22.08 11.10
CA PRO A 124 8.83 -22.09 12.16
C PRO A 124 8.97 -20.86 13.07
#